data_AF-A0A8J2JMS9-F1
#
_entry.id   AF-A0A8J2JMS9-F1
#
_cell.length_a   1.000
_cell.length_b   1.000
_cell.length_c   1.000
_cell.angle_alpha   90.00
_cell.angle_beta   90.00
_cell.angle_gamma   90.00
#
_symmetry.space_group_name_H-M   'P 1'
#
loop_
_entity.id
_entity.type
_entity.pdbx_description
1 polymer ?
#
loop_
_entity_poly.entity_id
_entity_poly.type
_entity_poly.pdbx_seq_one_letter_code
_entity_poly.pdbx_strand_id
1 'polypeptide(L)'
;MSPQTTCKANQFRCGNGRCILWKFKCNGNYDCDDESDEADCDECSAGYFKCNDGLCIQNRFKCDGDDDCGNGSDEANCTTCKPRQFQCANGKCILGKLRCDGDNNCGDESDETNCVRCATGNFQCNNQWCIRDSYKCDGYDDCGDGSDEANCATCKANQFRCGNGHCILGKLKCDGIFNCDDDSDETNCVNCSGGHFQCGNGTCILDKYRCDGVNNCEDKSDESNCASCRDGQFLCGNRRCILKKFKCDGDDDCGDGSDEAKCGKFVVRSGPY
;
A
#
# COMPACT_ATOMS: atom_id res chain seq x y z
N MET A 1 34.84 -72.73 7.38
CA MET A 1 35.31 -71.34 7.62
C MET A 1 34.63 -70.48 6.57
N SER A 2 33.81 -69.48 6.86
CA SER A 2 33.77 -68.62 8.06
C SER A 2 32.33 -68.19 8.40
N PRO A 3 31.99 -68.02 9.69
CA PRO A 3 30.73 -67.40 10.10
C PRO A 3 30.74 -65.93 9.66
N GLN A 4 29.59 -65.41 9.23
CA GLN A 4 29.42 -63.98 8.93
C GLN A 4 29.47 -63.20 10.24
N THR A 5 30.68 -62.82 10.68
CA THR A 5 30.94 -62.24 12.01
C THR A 5 30.57 -60.76 12.15
N THR A 6 29.93 -60.15 11.16
CA THR A 6 29.71 -58.71 11.12
C THR A 6 28.30 -58.38 10.64
N CYS A 7 27.51 -57.74 11.51
CA CYS A 7 26.23 -57.15 11.15
C CYS A 7 26.40 -56.04 10.10
N LYS A 8 25.36 -55.76 9.32
CA LYS A 8 25.37 -54.65 8.35
C LYS A 8 25.42 -53.30 9.07
N ALA A 9 25.84 -52.24 8.38
CA ALA A 9 25.96 -50.89 8.96
C ALA A 9 24.67 -50.35 9.61
N ASN A 10 23.50 -50.81 9.16
CA ASN A 10 22.19 -50.45 9.70
C ASN A 10 21.63 -51.45 10.72
N GLN A 11 22.46 -52.36 11.23
CA GLN A 11 22.08 -53.41 12.17
C GLN A 11 22.88 -53.32 13.48
N PHE A 12 22.16 -53.48 14.60
CA PHE A 12 22.74 -53.67 15.93
C PHE A 12 22.99 -55.17 16.16
N ARG A 13 24.09 -55.50 16.83
CA ARG A 13 24.47 -56.87 17.18
C ARG A 13 24.08 -57.14 18.64
N CYS A 14 23.08 -57.99 18.84
CA CYS A 14 22.73 -58.53 20.15
C CYS A 14 23.94 -59.21 20.80
N GLY A 15 23.98 -59.31 22.13
CA GLY A 15 25.04 -59.98 22.88
C GLY A 15 25.22 -61.45 22.46
N ASN A 16 24.14 -62.13 22.09
CA ASN A 16 24.13 -63.49 21.56
C ASN A 16 24.64 -63.61 20.09
N GLY A 17 24.96 -62.48 19.46
CA GLY A 17 25.49 -62.40 18.10
C GLY A 17 24.44 -62.29 16.99
N ARG A 18 23.14 -62.28 17.30
CA ARG A 18 22.05 -61.99 16.35
C ARG A 18 22.10 -60.52 15.93
N CYS A 19 21.73 -60.24 14.68
CA CYS A 19 21.65 -58.88 14.16
C CYS A 19 20.19 -58.44 14.07
N ILE A 20 19.83 -57.36 14.76
CA ILE A 20 18.56 -56.64 14.61
C ILE A 20 18.81 -55.30 13.91
N LEU A 21 17.77 -54.61 13.47
CA LEU A 21 17.94 -53.25 12.93
C LEU A 21 18.20 -52.26 14.08
N TRP A 22 18.99 -51.22 13.85
CA TRP A 22 19.23 -50.17 14.86
C TRP A 22 17.96 -49.51 15.40
N LYS A 23 16.86 -49.50 14.64
CA LYS A 23 15.54 -49.00 15.09
C LYS A 23 14.91 -49.82 16.23
N PHE A 24 15.44 -51.01 16.51
CA PHE A 24 15.00 -51.92 17.55
C PHE A 24 15.93 -51.87 18.77
N LYS A 25 16.95 -51.00 18.75
CA LYS A 25 17.80 -50.73 19.92
C LYS A 25 17.12 -49.64 20.76
N CYS A 26 16.93 -49.88 22.05
CA CYS A 26 16.40 -48.90 23.01
C CYS A 26 15.03 -48.35 22.60
N ASN A 27 14.17 -49.22 22.08
CA ASN A 27 12.83 -48.87 21.62
C ASN A 27 11.74 -49.24 22.66
N GLY A 28 12.14 -49.69 23.85
CA GLY A 28 11.25 -50.13 24.92
C GLY A 28 10.68 -51.55 24.72
N ASN A 29 11.13 -52.30 23.72
CA ASN A 29 10.74 -53.69 23.46
C ASN A 29 11.97 -54.60 23.43
N TYR A 30 11.80 -55.85 23.88
CA TYR A 30 12.85 -56.87 23.81
C TYR A 30 12.82 -57.59 22.45
N ASP A 31 13.54 -57.05 21.47
CA ASP A 31 13.76 -57.61 20.14
C ASP A 31 14.97 -58.57 20.08
N CYS A 32 15.95 -58.43 20.97
CA CYS A 32 16.98 -59.44 21.19
C CYS A 32 16.52 -60.51 22.19
N ASP A 33 16.82 -61.78 21.90
CA ASP A 33 16.48 -62.90 22.80
C ASP A 33 17.22 -62.84 24.16
N ASP A 34 18.30 -62.04 24.24
CA ASP A 34 19.09 -61.79 25.43
C ASP A 34 18.88 -60.38 26.02
N GLU A 35 17.86 -59.65 25.53
CA GLU A 35 17.46 -58.31 26.01
C GLU A 35 18.58 -57.25 25.89
N SER A 36 19.66 -57.56 25.19
CA SER A 36 20.83 -56.69 25.04
C SER A 36 20.54 -55.43 24.22
N ASP A 37 19.43 -55.42 23.48
CA ASP A 37 18.90 -54.28 22.78
C ASP A 37 18.29 -53.20 23.69
N GLU A 38 17.95 -53.52 24.94
CA GLU A 38 17.46 -52.53 25.91
C GLU A 38 18.49 -52.23 27.02
N ALA A 39 19.69 -52.82 26.94
CA ALA A 39 20.81 -52.54 27.84
C ALA A 39 21.76 -51.47 27.28
N ASP A 40 22.34 -50.61 28.13
CA ASP A 40 23.37 -49.62 27.72
C ASP A 40 22.86 -48.64 26.62
N CYS A 41 21.74 -47.97 26.90
CA CYS A 41 21.10 -47.00 26.00
C CYS A 41 21.75 -45.61 26.06
N ASP A 42 23.09 -45.56 26.07
CA ASP A 42 23.81 -44.30 26.15
C ASP A 42 23.80 -43.53 24.82
N GLU A 43 23.68 -44.23 23.70
CA GLU A 43 23.77 -43.67 22.34
C GLU A 43 22.62 -44.15 21.45
N CYS A 44 21.78 -43.24 20.97
CA CYS A 44 20.73 -43.55 19.99
C CYS A 44 21.30 -43.53 18.56
N SER A 45 20.73 -44.34 17.66
CA SER A 45 21.10 -44.35 16.25
C SER A 45 20.89 -42.98 15.58
N ALA A 46 21.69 -42.68 14.55
CA ALA A 46 21.51 -41.46 13.76
C ALA A 46 20.06 -41.34 13.24
N GLY A 47 19.40 -40.21 13.53
CA GLY A 47 17.99 -39.97 13.21
C GLY A 47 17.01 -40.20 14.37
N TYR A 48 17.50 -40.59 15.55
CA TYR A 48 16.71 -40.78 16.77
C TYR A 48 17.10 -39.77 17.85
N PHE A 49 16.12 -39.39 18.66
CA PHE A 49 16.26 -38.53 19.84
C PHE A 49 16.25 -39.40 21.10
N LYS A 50 17.14 -39.09 22.04
CA LYS A 50 17.24 -39.76 23.34
C LYS A 50 16.40 -39.02 24.37
N CYS A 51 15.37 -39.68 24.88
CA CYS A 51 14.58 -39.24 26.02
C CYS A 51 15.42 -39.26 27.32
N ASN A 52 14.98 -38.54 28.35
CA ASN A 52 15.69 -38.47 29.63
C ASN A 52 15.75 -39.80 30.40
N ASP A 53 14.82 -40.71 30.12
CA ASP A 53 14.77 -42.08 30.66
C ASP A 53 15.55 -43.10 29.80
N GLY A 54 16.19 -42.65 28.72
CA GLY A 54 16.99 -43.48 27.83
C GLY A 54 16.24 -44.06 26.63
N LEU A 55 14.93 -43.82 26.50
CA LEU A 55 14.14 -44.25 25.35
C LEU A 55 14.59 -43.52 24.07
N CYS A 56 14.75 -44.24 22.96
CA CYS A 56 15.09 -43.65 21.67
C CYS A 56 13.84 -43.52 20.77
N ILE A 57 13.32 -42.30 20.63
CA ILE A 57 12.24 -41.99 19.69
C ILE A 57 12.81 -41.45 18.38
N GLN A 58 12.02 -41.44 17.30
CA GLN A 58 12.49 -40.83 16.05
C GLN A 58 12.57 -39.31 16.19
N ASN A 59 13.58 -38.66 15.58
CA ASN A 59 13.74 -37.20 15.62
C ASN A 59 12.50 -36.40 15.16
N ARG A 60 11.58 -37.03 14.40
CA ARG A 60 10.32 -36.37 13.97
C ARG A 60 9.36 -36.10 15.13
N PHE A 61 9.44 -36.93 16.17
CA PHE A 61 8.63 -36.93 17.40
C PHE A 61 9.19 -35.98 18.46
N LYS A 62 10.42 -35.48 18.26
CA LYS A 62 10.93 -34.42 19.12
C LYS A 62 10.22 -33.10 18.78
N CYS A 63 9.61 -32.45 19.76
CA CYS A 63 8.91 -31.17 19.61
C CYS A 63 7.77 -31.23 18.59
N ASP A 64 6.99 -32.31 18.61
CA ASP A 64 5.83 -32.46 17.73
C ASP A 64 4.49 -32.25 18.45
N GLY A 65 4.52 -32.04 19.76
CA GLY A 65 3.39 -31.67 20.59
C GLY A 65 2.76 -32.83 21.35
N ASP A 66 3.23 -34.06 21.13
CA ASP A 66 2.79 -35.26 21.85
C ASP A 66 3.91 -35.76 22.78
N ASP A 67 3.54 -36.39 23.91
CA ASP A 67 4.50 -36.99 24.84
C ASP A 67 4.85 -38.42 24.36
N ASP A 68 5.76 -38.53 23.39
CA ASP A 68 6.25 -39.79 22.85
C ASP A 68 7.31 -40.43 23.76
N CYS A 69 8.00 -39.64 24.59
CA CYS A 69 8.88 -40.16 25.63
C CYS A 69 8.12 -40.76 26.83
N GLY A 70 6.85 -40.41 27.04
CA GLY A 70 6.06 -40.77 28.24
C GLY A 70 6.48 -40.02 29.52
N ASN A 71 7.50 -39.15 29.42
CA ASN A 71 8.01 -38.31 30.50
C ASN A 71 8.14 -36.82 30.09
N GLY A 72 7.67 -36.47 28.89
CA GLY A 72 7.67 -35.13 28.30
C GLY A 72 9.05 -34.56 27.94
N SER A 73 10.11 -35.38 27.91
CA SER A 73 11.48 -34.90 27.65
C SER A 73 11.76 -34.55 26.19
N ASP A 74 11.01 -35.10 25.26
CA ASP A 74 10.94 -34.76 23.84
C ASP A 74 10.28 -33.41 23.57
N GLU A 75 9.33 -33.02 24.41
CA GLU A 75 8.64 -31.72 24.35
C GLU A 75 9.32 -30.66 25.22
N ALA A 76 10.33 -31.04 25.99
CA ALA A 76 11.11 -30.12 26.80
C ALA A 76 12.17 -29.36 25.96
N ASN A 77 12.26 -28.05 26.18
CA ASN A 77 13.36 -27.21 25.68
C ASN A 77 13.46 -27.11 24.14
N CYS A 78 12.29 -27.07 23.48
CA CYS A 78 12.13 -26.82 22.05
C CYS A 78 12.51 -25.38 21.71
N THR A 79 13.80 -25.15 21.51
CA THR A 79 14.40 -23.82 21.30
C THR A 79 14.29 -23.31 19.86
N THR A 80 13.91 -24.15 18.89
CA THR A 80 13.76 -23.72 17.50
C THR A 80 12.69 -24.56 16.80
N CYS A 81 11.54 -23.95 16.51
CA CYS A 81 10.47 -24.61 15.75
C CYS A 81 10.89 -24.88 14.30
N LYS A 82 10.22 -25.84 13.65
CA LYS A 82 10.48 -26.18 12.23
C LYS A 82 10.21 -24.94 11.34
N PRO A 83 10.82 -24.86 10.13
CA PRO A 83 10.50 -23.78 9.19
C PRO A 83 8.99 -23.71 8.93
N ARG A 84 8.40 -22.51 9.01
CA ARG A 84 6.95 -22.21 8.91
C ARG A 84 6.10 -22.51 10.16
N GLN A 85 6.72 -22.82 11.30
CA GLN A 85 6.04 -22.86 12.60
C GLN A 85 6.29 -21.56 13.37
N PHE A 86 5.34 -21.19 14.23
CA PHE A 86 5.47 -20.10 15.19
C PHE A 86 5.81 -20.67 16.56
N GLN A 87 6.74 -20.02 17.26
CA GLN A 87 7.14 -20.38 18.62
C GLN A 87 6.37 -19.52 19.62
N CYS A 88 5.56 -20.18 20.44
CA CYS A 88 4.84 -19.59 21.56
C CYS A 88 5.81 -19.13 22.66
N ALA A 89 5.35 -18.25 23.54
CA ALA A 89 6.15 -17.75 24.67
C ALA A 89 6.48 -18.86 25.68
N ASN A 90 5.57 -19.83 25.86
CA ASN A 90 5.80 -21.06 26.63
C ASN A 90 6.69 -22.10 25.94
N GLY A 91 7.21 -21.82 24.73
CA GLY A 91 8.07 -22.72 23.97
C GLY A 91 7.35 -23.74 23.09
N LYS A 92 6.01 -23.81 23.13
CA LYS A 92 5.21 -24.64 22.22
C LYS A 92 5.36 -24.18 20.77
N CYS A 93 5.36 -25.11 19.83
CA CYS A 93 5.38 -24.79 18.40
C CYS A 93 4.00 -25.03 17.78
N ILE A 94 3.44 -24.02 17.13
CA ILE A 94 2.21 -24.15 16.35
C ILE A 94 2.50 -23.91 14.86
N LEU A 95 1.59 -24.32 13.98
CA LEU A 95 1.70 -23.96 12.57
C LEU A 95 1.61 -22.43 12.44
N GLY A 96 2.46 -21.81 11.60
CA GLY A 96 2.46 -20.34 11.47
C GLY A 96 1.12 -19.75 10.99
N LYS A 97 0.26 -20.57 10.37
CA LYS A 97 -1.11 -20.19 10.00
C LYS A 97 -2.07 -20.03 11.18
N LEU A 98 -1.72 -20.62 12.32
CA LEU A 98 -2.49 -20.57 13.57
C LEU A 98 -2.09 -19.38 14.45
N ARG A 99 -1.09 -18.60 14.00
CA ARG A 99 -0.75 -17.35 14.67
C ARG A 99 -1.77 -16.30 14.24
N CYS A 100 -2.41 -15.65 15.21
CA CYS A 100 -3.40 -14.59 14.99
C CYS A 100 -4.70 -15.07 14.31
N ASP A 101 -5.08 -16.34 14.48
CA ASP A 101 -6.30 -16.91 13.89
C ASP A 101 -7.55 -16.72 14.76
N GLY A 102 -7.38 -16.25 15.99
CA GLY A 102 -8.47 -15.95 16.93
C GLY A 102 -8.65 -17.02 17.99
N ASP A 103 -7.93 -18.13 17.90
CA ASP A 103 -7.96 -19.23 18.85
C ASP A 103 -6.65 -19.26 19.66
N ASN A 104 -6.73 -19.61 20.96
CA ASN A 104 -5.56 -19.77 21.80
C ASN A 104 -4.91 -21.14 21.53
N ASN A 105 -4.13 -21.26 20.46
CA ASN A 105 -3.45 -22.49 20.08
C ASN A 105 -2.19 -22.72 20.93
N CYS A 106 -1.58 -21.66 21.47
CA CYS A 106 -0.42 -21.79 22.34
C CYS A 106 -0.77 -22.27 23.76
N GLY A 107 -2.00 -22.06 24.22
CA GLY A 107 -2.46 -22.30 25.59
C GLY A 107 -2.10 -21.16 26.58
N ASP A 108 -1.20 -20.26 26.19
CA ASP A 108 -0.77 -19.07 26.95
C ASP A 108 -1.12 -17.75 26.23
N GLU A 109 -1.97 -17.79 25.20
CA GLU A 109 -2.42 -16.67 24.35
C GLU A 109 -1.30 -15.98 23.56
N SER A 110 -0.07 -16.52 23.58
CA SER A 110 1.06 -15.86 22.95
C SER A 110 0.98 -15.84 21.41
N ASP A 111 0.23 -16.74 20.79
CA ASP A 111 -0.12 -16.71 19.37
C ASP A 111 -1.11 -15.63 18.96
N GLU A 112 -1.89 -15.13 19.92
CA GLU A 112 -2.88 -14.07 19.70
C GLU A 112 -2.38 -12.69 20.16
N THR A 113 -1.17 -12.63 20.73
CA THR A 113 -0.54 -11.37 21.16
C THR A 113 0.31 -10.74 20.06
N ASN A 114 0.30 -9.40 20.01
CA ASN A 114 1.11 -8.60 19.07
C ASN A 114 0.91 -9.01 17.59
N CYS A 115 -0.35 -9.26 17.26
CA CYS A 115 -0.80 -9.64 15.94
C CYS A 115 -0.99 -8.42 15.06
N VAL A 116 -0.12 -8.26 14.06
CA VAL A 116 -0.45 -7.50 12.86
C VAL A 116 -1.39 -8.40 12.06
N ARG A 117 -2.71 -8.32 12.34
CA ARG A 117 -3.72 -9.20 11.74
C ARG A 117 -3.88 -8.99 10.24
N CYS A 118 -3.50 -7.83 9.74
CA CYS A 118 -3.57 -7.50 8.33
C CYS A 118 -2.22 -7.75 7.65
N ALA A 119 -2.23 -8.44 6.51
CA ALA A 119 -1.04 -8.63 5.68
C ALA A 119 -0.37 -7.27 5.36
N THR A 120 0.93 -7.28 5.10
CA THR A 120 1.67 -6.06 4.73
C THR A 120 1.00 -5.37 3.53
N GLY A 121 0.61 -4.11 3.69
CA GLY A 121 -0.14 -3.33 2.68
C GLY A 121 -1.66 -3.31 2.85
N ASN A 122 -2.17 -3.79 3.99
CA ASN A 122 -3.57 -3.69 4.38
C ASN A 122 -3.73 -2.85 5.67
N PHE A 123 -4.82 -2.07 5.72
CA PHE A 123 -5.22 -1.27 6.87
C PHE A 123 -6.15 -2.07 7.78
N GLN A 124 -5.97 -1.95 9.09
CA GLN A 124 -6.81 -2.59 10.10
C GLN A 124 -7.85 -1.61 10.63
N CYS A 125 -9.11 -1.95 10.42
CA CYS A 125 -10.28 -1.25 10.94
C CYS A 125 -10.42 -1.41 12.46
N ASN A 126 -11.20 -0.55 13.11
CA ASN A 126 -11.48 -0.63 14.55
C ASN A 126 -12.30 -1.88 14.92
N ASN A 127 -13.18 -2.34 14.04
CA ASN A 127 -13.88 -3.62 14.11
C ASN A 127 -13.01 -4.85 13.76
N GLN A 128 -11.69 -4.65 13.63
CA GLN A 128 -10.69 -5.68 13.34
C GLN A 128 -10.76 -6.28 11.91
N TRP A 129 -11.55 -5.70 11.01
CA TRP A 129 -11.50 -6.05 9.59
C TRP A 129 -10.25 -5.48 8.91
N CYS A 130 -9.84 -6.14 7.82
CA CYS A 130 -8.70 -5.71 7.03
C CYS A 130 -9.16 -5.28 5.63
N ILE A 131 -8.85 -4.05 5.27
CA ILE A 131 -9.04 -3.52 3.92
C ILE A 131 -7.67 -3.27 3.28
N ARG A 132 -7.61 -3.03 1.97
CA ARG A 132 -6.34 -2.63 1.33
C ARG A 132 -5.95 -1.24 1.84
N ASP A 133 -4.66 -0.96 2.00
CA ASP A 133 -4.19 0.40 2.35
C ASP A 133 -4.70 1.47 1.36
N SER A 134 -4.98 1.09 0.11
CA SER A 134 -5.54 1.98 -0.91
C SER A 134 -6.96 2.46 -0.62
N TYR A 135 -7.69 1.73 0.24
CA TYR A 135 -9.06 2.04 0.65
C TYR A 135 -9.12 2.83 1.95
N LYS A 136 -7.98 3.11 2.55
CA LYS A 136 -7.93 4.02 3.69
C LYS A 136 -8.00 5.46 3.17
N CYS A 137 -8.97 6.24 3.65
CA CYS A 137 -9.16 7.64 3.26
C CYS A 137 -9.50 7.80 1.77
N ASP A 138 -10.30 6.88 1.22
CA ASP A 138 -10.71 6.88 -0.19
C ASP A 138 -12.14 7.44 -0.41
N GLY A 139 -12.80 7.83 0.69
CA GLY A 139 -14.13 8.42 0.68
C GLY A 139 -15.27 7.40 0.86
N TYR A 140 -14.98 6.11 0.98
CA TYR A 140 -15.97 5.06 1.20
C TYR A 140 -15.75 4.39 2.57
N ASP A 141 -16.86 3.99 3.21
CA ASP A 141 -16.80 3.16 4.42
C ASP A 141 -16.60 1.69 4.03
N ASP A 142 -15.36 1.33 3.70
CA ASP A 142 -14.96 -0.03 3.38
C ASP A 142 -14.80 -0.88 4.65
N CYS A 143 -14.55 -0.25 5.79
CA CYS A 143 -14.53 -0.93 7.08
C CYS A 143 -15.93 -1.31 7.59
N GLY A 144 -17.00 -0.63 7.16
CA GLY A 144 -18.37 -0.76 7.67
C GLY A 144 -18.58 -0.17 9.07
N ASP A 145 -17.55 0.44 9.65
CA ASP A 145 -17.54 1.14 10.94
C ASP A 145 -16.97 2.57 10.84
N GLY A 146 -16.65 3.02 9.62
CA GLY A 146 -16.08 4.33 9.28
C GLY A 146 -14.66 4.57 9.78
N SER A 147 -13.95 3.54 10.24
CA SER A 147 -12.62 3.70 10.85
C SER A 147 -11.47 3.92 9.85
N ASP A 148 -11.66 3.51 8.60
CA ASP A 148 -10.82 3.83 7.45
C ASP A 148 -10.88 5.30 7.04
N GLU A 149 -12.04 5.92 7.18
CA GLU A 149 -12.25 7.34 6.90
C GLU A 149 -12.02 8.23 8.14
N ALA A 150 -11.78 7.62 9.30
CA ALA A 150 -11.50 8.34 10.54
C ALA A 150 -10.04 8.82 10.60
N ASN A 151 -9.83 10.07 11.05
CA ASN A 151 -8.50 10.67 11.28
C ASN A 151 -7.56 10.64 10.05
N CYS A 152 -8.11 10.86 8.86
CA CYS A 152 -7.34 11.16 7.66
C CYS A 152 -6.61 12.50 7.81
N ALA A 153 -5.42 12.45 8.39
CA ALA A 153 -4.59 13.62 8.65
C ALA A 153 -3.88 14.07 7.37
N THR A 154 -4.25 15.26 6.89
CA THR A 154 -3.62 16.02 5.80
C THR A 154 -3.45 15.24 4.50
N CYS A 155 -4.25 15.62 3.50
CA CYS A 155 -4.06 15.19 2.12
C CYS A 155 -2.58 15.25 1.71
N LYS A 156 -2.14 14.32 0.85
CA LYS A 156 -0.75 14.28 0.36
C LYS A 156 -0.37 15.66 -0.20
N ALA A 157 0.92 15.99 -0.25
CA ALA A 157 1.39 17.34 -0.63
C ALA A 157 0.82 17.90 -1.96
N ASN A 158 0.34 17.04 -2.86
CA ASN A 158 -0.27 17.41 -4.14
C ASN A 158 -1.80 17.30 -4.16
N GLN A 159 -2.46 17.26 -3.01
CA GLN A 159 -3.89 17.07 -2.86
C GLN A 159 -4.53 18.23 -2.08
N PHE A 160 -5.74 18.59 -2.47
CA PHE A 160 -6.59 19.57 -1.78
C PHE A 160 -7.58 18.83 -0.88
N ARG A 161 -7.81 19.37 0.32
CA ARG A 161 -8.77 18.84 1.29
C ARG A 161 -10.11 19.55 1.14
N CYS A 162 -11.13 18.80 0.72
CA CYS A 162 -12.52 19.21 0.73
C CYS A 162 -12.98 19.55 2.16
N GLY A 163 -14.04 20.36 2.30
CA GLY A 163 -14.62 20.73 3.60
C GLY A 163 -15.14 19.54 4.39
N ASN A 164 -15.62 18.49 3.72
CA ASN A 164 -16.02 17.20 4.29
C ASN A 164 -14.84 16.32 4.73
N GLY A 165 -13.60 16.71 4.41
CA GLY A 165 -12.38 15.99 4.77
C GLY A 165 -11.81 15.09 3.68
N HIS A 166 -12.52 14.88 2.57
CA HIS A 166 -12.05 14.12 1.40
C HIS A 166 -10.88 14.83 0.70
N CYS A 167 -10.04 14.08 -0.01
CA CYS A 167 -8.85 14.60 -0.67
C CYS A 167 -8.94 14.43 -2.18
N ILE A 168 -8.99 15.55 -2.92
CA ILE A 168 -8.87 15.55 -4.38
C ILE A 168 -7.46 15.94 -4.79
N LEU A 169 -7.08 15.74 -6.05
CA LEU A 169 -5.81 16.27 -6.55
C LEU A 169 -5.84 17.79 -6.50
N GLY A 170 -4.77 18.44 -6.03
CA GLY A 170 -4.74 19.89 -5.84
C GLY A 170 -4.94 20.69 -7.12
N LYS A 171 -4.67 20.10 -8.29
CA LYS A 171 -4.96 20.68 -9.62
C LYS A 171 -6.45 20.76 -9.95
N LEU A 172 -7.28 20.01 -9.24
CA LEU A 172 -8.74 19.97 -9.40
C LEU A 172 -9.42 21.00 -8.49
N LYS A 173 -8.65 21.72 -7.66
CA LYS A 173 -9.17 22.85 -6.91
C LYS A 173 -9.30 24.06 -7.85
N CYS A 174 -10.47 24.66 -7.91
CA CYS A 174 -10.76 25.83 -8.75
C CYS A 174 -10.53 25.54 -10.24
N ASP A 175 -10.91 24.35 -10.70
CA ASP A 175 -10.83 23.94 -12.11
C ASP A 175 -12.15 24.10 -12.87
N GLY A 176 -13.19 24.59 -12.19
CA GLY A 176 -14.53 24.82 -12.74
C GLY A 176 -15.40 23.56 -12.76
N ILE A 177 -14.95 22.46 -12.15
CA ILE A 177 -15.70 21.22 -11.99
C ILE A 177 -15.86 20.96 -10.48
N PHE A 178 -17.06 20.61 -10.03
CA PHE A 178 -17.28 20.20 -8.65
C PHE A 178 -16.76 18.78 -8.46
N ASN A 179 -15.54 18.65 -7.95
CA ASN A 179 -14.88 17.38 -7.65
C ASN A 179 -15.03 16.98 -6.17
N CYS A 180 -15.32 17.92 -5.28
CA CYS A 180 -15.74 17.61 -3.92
C CYS A 180 -17.26 17.43 -3.84
N ASP A 181 -17.73 16.43 -3.07
CA ASP A 181 -19.17 16.22 -2.82
C ASP A 181 -19.85 17.39 -2.09
N ASP A 182 -19.06 18.24 -1.44
CA ASP A 182 -19.50 19.45 -0.73
C ASP A 182 -19.22 20.74 -1.51
N ASP A 183 -18.85 20.63 -2.79
CA ASP A 183 -18.52 21.72 -3.71
C ASP A 183 -17.37 22.64 -3.23
N SER A 184 -16.66 22.23 -2.17
CA SER A 184 -15.70 23.08 -1.49
C SER A 184 -14.44 23.38 -2.29
N ASP A 185 -14.15 22.57 -3.31
CA ASP A 185 -13.05 22.78 -4.25
C ASP A 185 -13.25 23.99 -5.17
N GLU A 186 -14.50 24.38 -5.40
CA GLU A 186 -14.87 25.53 -6.23
C GLU A 186 -15.30 26.75 -5.41
N THR A 187 -15.10 26.71 -4.09
CA THR A 187 -15.44 27.81 -3.18
C THR A 187 -14.19 28.59 -2.75
N ASN A 188 -14.30 29.92 -2.62
CA ASN A 188 -13.21 30.81 -2.16
C ASN A 188 -11.91 30.66 -2.97
N CYS A 189 -12.03 30.62 -4.29
CA CYS A 189 -10.90 30.62 -5.23
C CYS A 189 -10.24 32.01 -5.32
N VAL A 190 -9.51 32.40 -4.27
CA VAL A 190 -8.90 33.75 -4.17
C VAL A 190 -7.58 33.86 -4.96
N ASN A 191 -7.06 32.76 -5.51
CA ASN A 191 -5.89 32.74 -6.38
C ASN A 191 -6.15 31.73 -7.50
N CYS A 192 -6.58 32.22 -8.66
CA CYS A 192 -6.77 31.36 -9.82
C CYS A 192 -5.44 30.69 -10.20
N SER A 193 -5.48 29.39 -10.45
CA SER A 193 -4.32 28.59 -10.88
C SER A 193 -3.62 29.20 -12.08
N GLY A 194 -2.30 29.03 -12.19
CA GLY A 194 -1.48 29.61 -13.26
C GLY A 194 -2.11 29.45 -14.65
N GLY A 195 -2.35 30.57 -15.33
CA GLY A 195 -3.03 30.62 -16.64
C GLY A 195 -4.50 31.08 -16.60
N HIS A 196 -5.01 31.45 -15.43
CA HIS A 196 -6.36 31.99 -15.23
C HIS A 196 -6.32 33.43 -14.70
N PHE A 197 -7.27 34.25 -15.13
CA PHE A 197 -7.50 35.61 -14.62
C PHE A 197 -8.63 35.58 -13.57
N GLN A 198 -8.42 36.31 -12.48
CA GLN A 198 -9.40 36.47 -11.41
C GLN A 198 -10.28 37.70 -11.68
N CYS A 199 -11.57 37.46 -11.83
CA CYS A 199 -12.61 38.46 -11.92
C CYS A 199 -12.78 39.21 -10.60
N GLY A 200 -13.36 40.41 -10.64
CA GLY A 200 -13.59 41.25 -9.44
C GLY A 200 -14.57 40.62 -8.45
N ASN A 201 -15.50 39.79 -8.93
CA ASN A 201 -16.41 38.96 -8.15
C ASN A 201 -15.77 37.66 -7.59
N GLY A 202 -14.49 37.39 -7.91
CA GLY A 202 -13.77 36.19 -7.46
C GLY A 202 -13.90 34.98 -8.39
N THR A 203 -14.65 35.06 -9.49
CA THR A 203 -14.71 34.02 -10.52
C THR A 203 -13.37 33.91 -11.25
N CYS A 204 -12.98 32.70 -11.64
CA CYS A 204 -11.78 32.46 -12.44
C CYS A 204 -12.18 32.18 -13.89
N ILE A 205 -11.59 32.94 -14.82
CA ILE A 205 -11.68 32.66 -16.26
C ILE A 205 -10.30 32.31 -16.79
N LEU A 206 -10.21 31.60 -17.90
CA LEU A 206 -8.91 31.41 -18.56
C LEU A 206 -8.34 32.78 -18.92
N ASP A 207 -7.04 32.99 -18.71
CA ASP A 207 -6.39 34.28 -18.99
C ASP A 207 -6.57 34.70 -20.46
N LYS A 208 -6.86 33.75 -21.37
CA LYS A 208 -7.18 34.01 -22.78
C LYS A 208 -8.46 34.80 -23.02
N TYR A 209 -9.34 34.82 -22.04
CA TYR A 209 -10.60 35.55 -22.07
C TYR A 209 -10.48 36.93 -21.41
N ARG A 210 -9.27 37.32 -20.97
CA ARG A 210 -9.01 38.66 -20.46
C ARG A 210 -8.77 39.63 -21.62
N CYS A 211 -9.51 40.73 -21.65
CA CYS A 211 -9.42 41.77 -22.69
C CYS A 211 -9.69 41.23 -24.11
N ASP A 212 -10.63 40.29 -24.25
CA ASP A 212 -11.03 39.72 -25.54
C ASP A 212 -12.28 40.40 -26.15
N GLY A 213 -12.82 41.40 -25.45
CA GLY A 213 -14.01 42.15 -25.86
C GLY A 213 -15.32 41.48 -25.49
N VAL A 214 -15.29 40.35 -24.77
CA VAL A 214 -16.46 39.61 -24.29
C VAL A 214 -16.50 39.69 -22.77
N ASN A 215 -17.70 39.85 -22.19
CA ASN A 215 -17.86 39.79 -20.74
C ASN A 215 -17.92 38.33 -20.28
N ASN A 216 -16.78 37.77 -19.88
CA ASN A 216 -16.65 36.43 -19.35
C ASN A 216 -16.73 36.40 -17.82
N CYS A 217 -16.50 37.53 -17.15
CA CYS A 217 -16.56 37.64 -15.69
C CYS A 217 -17.95 37.94 -15.11
N GLU A 218 -18.97 38.13 -15.94
CA GLU A 218 -20.30 38.69 -15.62
C GLU A 218 -20.27 40.15 -15.09
N ASP A 219 -19.29 40.49 -14.25
CA ASP A 219 -19.03 41.82 -13.69
C ASP A 219 -18.19 42.74 -14.60
N LYS A 220 -17.80 42.27 -15.79
CA LYS A 220 -16.92 42.94 -16.77
C LYS A 220 -15.52 43.25 -16.28
N SER A 221 -15.06 42.61 -15.20
CA SER A 221 -13.72 42.84 -14.66
C SER A 221 -12.63 42.38 -15.62
N ASP A 222 -12.89 41.38 -16.45
CA ASP A 222 -12.00 40.89 -17.52
C ASP A 222 -11.77 41.90 -18.64
N GLU A 223 -12.73 42.81 -18.84
CA GLU A 223 -12.67 43.89 -19.83
C GLU A 223 -12.30 45.24 -19.20
N SER A 224 -12.03 45.25 -17.89
CA SER A 224 -11.67 46.45 -17.15
C SER A 224 -10.14 46.59 -17.02
N ASN A 225 -9.61 47.81 -17.16
CA ASN A 225 -8.17 48.11 -17.02
C ASN A 225 -7.23 47.30 -17.95
N CYS A 226 -7.59 47.16 -19.22
CA CYS A 226 -6.69 46.67 -20.27
C CYS A 226 -5.62 47.73 -20.61
N ALA A 227 -4.53 47.77 -19.83
CA ALA A 227 -3.42 48.71 -20.05
C ALA A 227 -2.52 48.31 -21.24
N SER A 228 -2.48 47.03 -21.57
CA SER A 228 -1.70 46.47 -22.67
C SER A 228 -2.39 45.22 -23.20
N CYS A 229 -2.58 45.15 -24.52
CA CYS A 229 -3.07 43.95 -25.18
C CYS A 229 -1.99 42.88 -25.26
N ARG A 230 -2.40 41.62 -25.46
CA ARG A 230 -1.47 40.48 -25.58
C ARG A 230 -0.60 40.61 -26.82
N ASP A 231 0.48 39.84 -26.87
CA ASP A 231 1.37 39.85 -28.02
C ASP A 231 0.61 39.42 -29.29
N GLY A 232 0.70 40.23 -30.33
CA GLY A 232 -0.12 40.08 -31.55
C GLY A 232 -1.44 40.87 -31.58
N GLN A 233 -1.79 41.63 -30.54
CA GLN A 233 -2.97 42.51 -30.50
C GLN A 233 -2.62 44.00 -30.52
N PHE A 234 -3.55 44.84 -30.98
CA PHE A 234 -3.50 46.30 -31.03
C PHE A 234 -4.49 46.90 -30.03
N LEU A 235 -4.03 47.91 -29.28
CA LEU A 235 -4.84 48.63 -28.30
C LEU A 235 -5.54 49.83 -28.97
N CYS A 236 -6.86 49.76 -29.03
CA CYS A 236 -7.74 50.83 -29.50
C CYS A 236 -7.76 52.02 -28.53
N GLY A 237 -8.20 53.19 -28.99
CA GLY A 237 -8.31 54.41 -28.17
C GLY A 237 -9.31 54.27 -27.02
N ASN A 238 -10.37 53.51 -27.22
CA ASN A 238 -11.36 53.10 -26.22
C ASN A 238 -10.88 51.99 -25.28
N ARG A 239 -9.59 51.60 -25.35
CA ARG A 239 -8.94 50.54 -24.57
C ARG A 239 -9.41 49.10 -24.88
N ARG A 240 -10.12 48.91 -26.00
CA ARG A 240 -10.41 47.58 -26.56
C ARG A 240 -9.16 46.99 -27.23
N CYS A 241 -9.04 45.67 -27.22
CA CYS A 241 -7.98 44.96 -27.93
C CYS A 241 -8.54 44.30 -29.19
N ILE A 242 -7.92 44.56 -30.34
CA ILE A 242 -8.19 43.87 -31.60
C ILE A 242 -6.92 43.14 -32.06
N LEU A 243 -7.00 42.24 -33.02
CA LEU A 243 -5.81 41.59 -33.59
C LEU A 243 -5.00 42.61 -34.40
N LYS A 244 -3.66 42.57 -34.35
CA LYS A 244 -2.80 43.50 -35.14
C LYS A 244 -3.07 43.48 -36.65
N LYS A 245 -3.69 42.41 -37.17
CA LYS A 245 -4.11 42.29 -38.57
C LYS A 245 -5.27 43.20 -38.95
N PHE A 246 -6.08 43.59 -37.96
CA PHE A 246 -7.24 44.49 -38.06
C PHE A 246 -6.86 45.96 -37.82
N LYS A 247 -5.56 46.25 -37.91
CA LYS A 247 -5.06 47.62 -37.82
C LYS A 247 -4.66 48.05 -39.21
N CYS A 248 -5.29 49.09 -39.74
CA CYS A 248 -5.04 49.59 -41.09
C CYS A 248 -5.52 48.62 -42.19
N ASP A 249 -6.59 47.89 -41.95
CA ASP A 249 -7.22 47.03 -42.96
C ASP A 249 -8.46 47.68 -43.61
N GLY A 250 -8.87 48.85 -43.11
CA GLY A 250 -9.87 49.70 -43.73
C GLY A 250 -11.28 49.56 -43.14
N ASP A 251 -11.45 48.69 -42.14
CA ASP A 251 -12.68 48.53 -41.38
C ASP A 251 -12.53 49.12 -39.96
N ASP A 252 -13.63 49.56 -39.34
CA ASP A 252 -13.64 50.04 -37.95
C ASP A 252 -13.89 48.86 -36.99
N ASP A 253 -12.82 48.13 -36.68
CA ASP A 253 -12.83 46.99 -35.76
C ASP A 253 -12.75 47.44 -34.30
N CYS A 254 -12.15 48.60 -34.04
CA CYS A 254 -12.14 49.21 -32.72
C CYS A 254 -13.53 49.72 -32.27
N GLY A 255 -14.42 50.05 -33.21
CA GLY A 255 -15.71 50.72 -32.97
C GLY A 255 -15.58 52.20 -32.58
N ASP A 256 -14.36 52.73 -32.62
CA ASP A 256 -14.02 54.13 -32.36
C ASP A 256 -13.06 54.72 -33.43
N GLY A 257 -12.75 53.93 -34.47
CA GLY A 257 -11.86 54.28 -35.58
C GLY A 257 -10.39 54.45 -35.23
N SER A 258 -9.95 54.05 -34.03
CA SER A 258 -8.56 54.25 -33.58
C SER A 258 -7.53 53.37 -34.29
N ASP A 259 -7.97 52.23 -34.80
CA ASP A 259 -7.24 51.32 -35.69
C ASP A 259 -6.88 51.97 -37.02
N GLU A 260 -7.76 52.80 -37.56
CA GLU A 260 -7.59 53.47 -38.87
C GLU A 260 -6.99 54.89 -38.77
N ALA A 261 -7.00 55.50 -37.59
CA ALA A 261 -6.63 56.90 -37.40
C ALA A 261 -5.14 57.24 -37.66
N LYS A 262 -4.24 56.24 -37.63
CA LYS A 262 -2.78 56.43 -37.77
C LYS A 262 -2.14 55.45 -38.75
N CYS A 263 -2.86 55.14 -39.81
CA CYS A 263 -2.38 54.32 -40.90
C CYS A 263 -1.59 55.19 -41.88
N GLY A 264 -0.29 54.91 -42.01
CA GLY A 264 0.55 55.60 -42.99
C GLY A 264 -0.04 55.38 -44.37
N LYS A 265 -0.46 56.47 -45.04
CA LYS A 265 -1.07 56.42 -46.38
C LYS A 265 -0.17 55.66 -47.35
N PHE A 266 -0.46 54.39 -47.60
CA PHE A 266 0.05 53.70 -48.77
C PHE A 266 -0.90 53.95 -49.93
N VAL A 267 -0.52 55.00 -50.67
CA VAL A 267 -0.81 55.29 -52.08
C VAL A 267 -1.58 54.19 -52.80
N VAL A 268 -2.78 54.56 -53.28
CA VAL A 268 -3.47 53.92 -54.39
C VAL A 268 -2.47 53.74 -55.53
N ARG A 269 -1.91 52.53 -55.69
CA ARG A 269 -1.23 52.18 -56.94
C ARG A 269 -2.31 51.86 -57.95
N SER A 270 -2.66 52.87 -58.73
CA SER A 270 -3.14 52.69 -60.09
C SER A 270 -2.19 51.73 -60.80
N GLY A 271 -2.73 50.66 -61.38
CA GLY A 271 -2.02 49.74 -62.26
C GLY A 271 -2.85 49.50 -63.54
N PRO A 272 -2.20 49.31 -64.70
CA PRO A 272 -2.67 49.89 -65.96
C PRO A 272 -3.18 48.85 -66.99
N TYR A 273 -3.94 49.38 -67.96
CA TYR A 273 -4.50 48.79 -69.19
C TYR A 273 -5.69 47.85 -69.06
#